data_AF-A0A316DUR4-F1
#
_entry.id   AF-A0A316DUR4-F1
#
_cell.length_a   1.000
_cell.length_b   1.000
_cell.length_c   1.000
_cell.angle_alpha   90.00
_cell.angle_beta   90.00
_cell.angle_gamma   90.00
#
_symmetry.space_group_name_H-M   'P 1'
#
loop_
_entity.id
_entity.type
_entity.pdbx_description
1 polymer ?
#
loop_
_entity_poly.entity_id
_entity_poly.type
_entity_poly.pdbx_seq_one_letter_code
_entity_poly.pdbx_strand_id
1 'polypeptide(L)'
;MIRKILQAILFTGVLVYGYFFLSGSDLQPEFVGAGLIGLFGLIALLLETVIVNRKRLWLTIYSKWLGLRGQRIRFSMAYLYRIKVDDKYLLVKNNNFPHYQLVGGKYKVLEGTRSFLQNQFDAIDDPKLPNKDLMKDDFALFIPAGKAINFLDWFNKGEDREISHWREFYEELIEGKAKLLNKEKFPYVNYNFKGRITTPIKRTPGWDCYEILQYDILDIIPTPEQRQELKKLQEKGDTKYYKWADAELIQCLGHDNRTKTQEYDIGIHTKWAVNMKWSKE
;
A
#
# COMPACT_ATOMS: atom_id res chain seq x y z
N MET A 1 -6.55 -21.78 7.63
CA MET A 1 -7.42 -22.36 6.57
C MET A 1 -7.49 -23.87 6.67
N ILE A 2 -6.36 -24.58 6.72
CA ILE A 2 -6.29 -26.04 6.95
C ILE A 2 -7.10 -26.49 8.18
N ARG A 3 -6.93 -25.82 9.33
CA ARG A 3 -7.72 -26.10 10.55
C ARG A 3 -9.25 -26.03 10.33
N LYS A 4 -9.73 -25.04 9.56
CA LYS A 4 -11.17 -24.89 9.28
C LYS A 4 -11.68 -25.98 8.33
N ILE A 5 -10.84 -26.42 7.39
CA ILE A 5 -11.15 -27.56 6.50
C ILE A 5 -11.24 -28.85 7.32
N LEU A 6 -10.28 -29.10 8.21
CA LEU A 6 -10.32 -30.26 9.12
C LEU A 6 -11.55 -30.24 10.03
N GLN A 7 -11.93 -29.07 10.56
CA GLN A 7 -13.17 -28.91 11.32
C GLN A 7 -14.41 -29.20 10.47
N ALA A 8 -14.46 -28.73 9.22
CA ALA A 8 -15.57 -29.03 8.32
C ALA A 8 -15.68 -30.54 8.07
N ILE A 9 -14.56 -31.21 7.75
CA ILE A 9 -14.50 -32.66 7.55
C ILE A 9 -14.99 -33.39 8.81
N LEU A 10 -14.54 -32.97 9.99
CA LEU A 10 -14.95 -33.56 11.26
C LEU A 10 -16.47 -33.43 11.48
N PHE A 11 -17.04 -32.23 11.34
CA PHE A 11 -18.47 -32.01 11.55
C PHE A 11 -19.34 -32.70 10.50
N THR A 12 -18.88 -32.78 9.24
CA THR A 12 -19.54 -33.59 8.21
C THR A 12 -19.47 -35.08 8.59
N GLY A 13 -18.34 -35.57 9.09
CA GLY A 13 -18.21 -36.95 9.56
C GLY A 13 -19.15 -37.28 10.72
N VAL A 14 -19.26 -36.38 11.71
CA VAL A 14 -20.21 -36.50 12.83
C VAL A 14 -21.65 -36.54 12.34
N LEU A 15 -22.01 -35.66 11.39
CA LEU A 15 -23.35 -35.61 10.81
C LEU A 15 -23.69 -36.90 10.04
N VAL A 16 -22.76 -37.38 9.21
CA VAL A 16 -22.94 -38.63 8.44
C VAL A 16 -23.03 -39.84 9.38
N TYR A 17 -22.17 -39.90 10.41
CA TYR A 17 -22.22 -40.97 11.40
C TYR A 17 -23.54 -40.99 12.16
N GLY A 18 -23.97 -39.83 12.67
CA GLY A 18 -25.26 -39.69 13.34
C GLY A 18 -26.43 -40.10 12.44
N TYR A 19 -26.43 -39.68 11.19
CA TYR A 19 -27.53 -39.96 10.27
C TYR A 19 -27.62 -41.45 9.88
N PHE A 20 -26.51 -42.09 9.50
CA PHE A 20 -26.53 -43.45 8.94
C PHE A 20 -26.30 -44.56 9.97
N PHE A 21 -25.45 -44.33 10.98
CA PHE A 21 -24.99 -45.39 11.88
C PHE A 21 -25.69 -45.36 13.25
N LEU A 22 -26.33 -44.25 13.61
CA LEU A 22 -27.11 -44.11 14.85
C LEU A 22 -28.63 -44.10 14.60
N SER A 23 -29.08 -44.46 13.39
CA SER A 23 -30.49 -44.44 13.02
C SER A 23 -31.35 -45.27 13.97
N GLY A 24 -32.35 -44.63 14.59
CA GLY A 24 -33.27 -45.27 15.55
C GLY A 24 -32.72 -45.39 16.97
N SER A 25 -31.53 -44.88 17.26
CA SER A 25 -31.00 -44.77 18.62
C SER A 25 -31.39 -43.43 19.26
N ASP A 26 -31.46 -43.41 20.59
CA ASP A 26 -31.72 -42.18 21.36
C ASP A 26 -30.63 -41.12 21.19
N LEU A 27 -29.44 -41.49 20.70
CA LEU A 27 -28.29 -40.60 20.49
C LEU A 27 -28.26 -39.96 19.09
N GLN A 28 -29.18 -40.33 18.21
CA GLN A 28 -29.22 -39.83 16.83
C GLN A 28 -29.39 -38.30 16.76
N PRO A 29 -30.34 -37.67 17.48
CA PRO A 29 -30.55 -36.23 17.40
C PRO A 29 -29.34 -35.42 17.87
N GLU A 30 -28.59 -35.90 18.86
CA GLU A 30 -27.42 -35.25 19.43
C GLU A 30 -26.28 -35.20 18.43
N PHE A 31 -25.98 -36.32 17.75
CA PHE A 31 -24.91 -36.36 16.75
C PHE A 31 -25.25 -35.55 15.51
N VAL A 32 -26.49 -35.67 14.99
CA VAL A 32 -26.94 -34.87 13.86
C VAL A 32 -26.95 -33.38 14.21
N GLY A 33 -27.48 -33.03 15.39
CA GLY A 33 -27.50 -31.67 15.91
C GLY A 33 -26.09 -31.08 16.07
N ALA A 34 -25.15 -31.82 16.66
CA ALA A 34 -23.77 -31.39 16.83
C ALA A 34 -23.07 -31.15 15.48
N GLY A 35 -23.28 -32.04 14.50
CA GLY A 35 -22.77 -31.87 13.14
C GLY A 35 -23.33 -30.60 12.47
N LEU A 36 -24.65 -30.38 12.54
CA LEU A 36 -25.30 -29.20 11.99
C LEU A 36 -24.83 -27.90 12.66
N ILE A 37 -24.78 -27.86 14.00
CA ILE A 37 -24.31 -26.70 14.77
C ILE A 37 -22.86 -26.36 14.39
N GLY A 38 -22.00 -27.38 14.31
CA GLY A 38 -20.60 -27.19 13.92
C GLY A 38 -20.46 -26.61 12.51
N LEU A 39 -21.20 -27.14 11.54
CA LEU A 39 -21.21 -26.63 10.17
C LEU A 39 -21.79 -25.21 10.08
N PHE A 40 -22.88 -24.93 10.79
CA PHE A 40 -23.49 -23.59 10.85
C PHE A 40 -22.52 -22.57 11.45
N GLY A 41 -21.78 -22.95 12.51
CA GLY A 41 -20.72 -22.12 13.07
C GLY A 41 -19.61 -21.78 12.06
N LEU A 42 -19.21 -22.74 11.22
CA LEU A 42 -18.23 -22.49 10.16
C LEU A 42 -18.79 -21.57 9.06
N ILE A 43 -20.07 -21.72 8.69
CA ILE A 43 -20.75 -20.84 7.75
C ILE A 43 -20.83 -19.42 8.32
N ALA A 44 -21.19 -19.26 9.60
CA ALA A 44 -21.25 -17.96 10.25
C ALA A 44 -19.89 -17.24 10.21
N LEU A 45 -18.78 -17.94 10.51
CA LEU A 45 -17.43 -17.39 10.42
C LEU A 45 -17.04 -17.01 8.98
N LEU A 46 -17.51 -17.78 7.98
CA LEU A 46 -17.30 -17.45 6.57
C LEU A 46 -18.06 -16.18 6.19
N LEU A 47 -19.34 -16.09 6.56
CA LEU A 47 -20.19 -14.92 6.34
C LEU A 47 -19.60 -13.67 7.01
N GLU A 48 -19.16 -13.78 8.26
CA GLU A 48 -18.46 -12.70 8.95
C GLU A 48 -17.22 -12.24 8.17
N THR A 49 -16.39 -13.18 7.70
CA THR A 49 -15.20 -12.86 6.90
C THR A 49 -15.58 -12.09 5.63
N VAL A 50 -16.67 -12.50 4.95
CA VAL A 50 -17.17 -11.85 3.72
C VAL A 50 -17.70 -10.45 4.04
N ILE A 51 -18.47 -10.30 5.12
CA ILE A 51 -19.07 -9.02 5.53
C ILE A 51 -17.97 -8.02 5.91
N VAL A 52 -17.03 -8.43 6.78
CA VAL A 52 -15.91 -7.59 7.24
C VAL A 52 -15.04 -7.16 6.06
N ASN A 53 -14.79 -8.04 5.09
CA ASN A 53 -13.91 -7.78 3.96
C ASN A 53 -14.64 -7.42 2.66
N ARG A 54 -15.93 -7.07 2.69
CA ARG A 54 -16.76 -6.87 1.47
C ARG A 54 -16.15 -5.91 0.44
N LYS A 55 -15.50 -4.83 0.89
CA LYS A 55 -14.84 -3.84 0.01
C LYS A 55 -13.51 -4.34 -0.59
N ARG A 56 -12.95 -5.42 -0.04
CA ARG A 56 -11.65 -6.01 -0.40
C ARG A 56 -11.80 -7.53 -0.63
N LEU A 57 -12.97 -7.98 -1.06
CA LEU A 57 -13.29 -9.41 -1.12
C LEU A 57 -12.37 -10.13 -2.12
N TRP A 58 -12.18 -9.54 -3.31
CA TRP A 58 -11.27 -10.08 -4.31
C TRP A 58 -9.82 -10.18 -3.81
N LEU A 59 -9.34 -9.12 -3.14
CA LEU A 59 -8.02 -9.11 -2.50
C LEU A 59 -7.89 -10.24 -1.47
N THR A 60 -8.93 -10.46 -0.68
CA THR A 60 -8.97 -11.49 0.37
C THR A 60 -8.95 -12.89 -0.22
N ILE A 61 -9.74 -13.15 -1.27
CA ILE A 61 -9.78 -14.44 -1.94
C ILE A 61 -8.44 -14.72 -2.62
N TYR A 62 -7.94 -13.76 -3.40
CA TYR A 62 -6.74 -13.96 -4.19
C TYR A 62 -5.48 -14.10 -3.31
N SER A 63 -5.37 -13.33 -2.23
CA SER A 63 -4.29 -13.49 -1.25
C SER A 63 -4.31 -14.85 -0.55
N LYS A 64 -5.50 -15.38 -0.19
CA LYS A 64 -5.64 -16.73 0.36
C LYS A 64 -5.26 -17.82 -0.64
N TRP A 65 -5.66 -17.67 -1.91
CA TRP A 65 -5.29 -18.60 -2.97
C TRP A 65 -3.78 -18.63 -3.21
N LEU A 66 -3.14 -17.46 -3.27
CA LEU A 66 -1.68 -17.35 -3.33
C LEU A 66 -1.01 -17.96 -2.10
N GLY A 67 -1.60 -17.76 -0.91
CA GLY A 67 -1.10 -18.33 0.33
C GLY A 67 -1.10 -19.86 0.35
N LEU A 68 -2.12 -20.49 -0.25
CA LEU A 68 -2.17 -21.96 -0.42
C LEU A 68 -1.03 -22.48 -1.32
N ARG A 69 -0.53 -21.64 -2.23
CA ARG A 69 0.59 -21.95 -3.13
C ARG A 69 1.95 -21.57 -2.54
N GLY A 70 2.02 -21.22 -1.26
CA GLY A 70 3.25 -20.77 -0.59
C GLY A 70 3.81 -19.44 -1.10
N GLN A 71 3.01 -18.66 -1.84
CA GLN A 71 3.48 -17.43 -2.45
C GLN A 71 3.58 -16.29 -1.43
N ARG A 72 4.50 -15.37 -1.69
CA ARG A 72 4.68 -14.13 -0.94
C ARG A 72 4.29 -12.94 -1.81
N ILE A 73 3.81 -11.88 -1.16
CA ILE A 73 3.47 -10.61 -1.81
C ILE A 73 4.44 -9.56 -1.29
N ARG A 74 5.04 -8.83 -2.22
CA ARG A 74 5.83 -7.64 -1.95
C ARG A 74 4.90 -6.46 -1.62
N PHE A 75 5.13 -5.82 -0.50
CA PHE A 75 4.44 -4.60 -0.10
C PHE A 75 5.43 -3.45 -0.20
N SER A 76 5.05 -2.39 -0.91
CA SER A 76 5.79 -1.13 -0.94
C SER A 76 4.88 -0.03 -0.42
N MET A 77 5.12 0.42 0.80
CA MET A 77 4.29 1.40 1.49
C MET A 77 4.97 2.75 1.48
N ALA A 78 4.30 3.73 0.90
CA ALA A 78 4.84 5.06 0.67
C ALA A 78 3.79 6.14 0.95
N TYR A 79 4.25 7.37 0.94
CA TYR A 79 3.42 8.55 0.98
C TYR A 79 3.90 9.56 -0.06
N LEU A 80 2.97 10.36 -0.58
CA LEU A 80 3.23 11.34 -1.63
C LEU A 80 2.55 12.66 -1.29
N TYR A 81 3.30 13.75 -1.41
CA TYR A 81 2.81 15.10 -1.28
C TYR A 81 2.31 15.65 -2.61
N ARG A 82 1.07 16.13 -2.62
CA ARG A 82 0.55 16.99 -3.69
C ARG A 82 0.88 18.44 -3.35
N ILE A 83 2.01 18.89 -3.87
CA ILE A 83 2.47 20.28 -3.77
C ILE A 83 2.01 21.01 -5.01
N LYS A 84 0.84 21.66 -4.92
CA LYS A 84 0.25 22.42 -6.02
C LYS A 84 0.50 23.91 -5.84
N VAL A 85 1.03 24.56 -6.87
CA VAL A 85 1.11 26.02 -6.99
C VAL A 85 0.41 26.41 -8.29
N ASP A 86 -0.59 27.29 -8.16
CA ASP A 86 -1.52 27.63 -9.22
C ASP A 86 -2.12 26.36 -9.84
N ASP A 87 -1.82 26.04 -11.09
CA ASP A 87 -2.32 24.84 -11.80
C ASP A 87 -1.30 23.73 -12.04
N LYS A 88 -0.12 23.83 -11.43
CA LYS A 88 0.94 22.82 -11.58
C LYS A 88 1.33 22.17 -10.26
N TYR A 89 1.75 20.92 -10.36
CA TYR A 89 2.30 20.13 -9.27
C TYR A 89 3.83 20.11 -9.36
N LEU A 90 4.49 20.25 -8.21
CA LEU A 90 5.92 20.03 -8.10
C LEU A 90 6.22 18.53 -8.17
N LEU A 91 7.03 18.15 -9.15
CA LEU A 91 7.57 16.81 -9.31
C LEU A 91 9.08 16.82 -9.08
N VAL A 92 9.61 15.77 -8.47
CA VAL A 92 11.05 15.56 -8.25
C VAL A 92 11.53 14.33 -9.01
N LYS A 93 12.81 14.32 -9.37
CA LYS A 93 13.45 13.20 -10.07
C LYS A 93 13.56 12.00 -9.14
N ASN A 94 13.06 10.84 -9.56
CA ASN A 94 13.26 9.61 -8.80
C ASN A 94 14.76 9.22 -8.78
N ASN A 95 15.26 8.75 -7.62
CA ASN A 95 16.67 8.37 -7.48
C ASN A 95 17.03 7.06 -8.19
N ASN A 96 16.08 6.15 -8.35
CA ASN A 96 16.27 4.79 -8.88
C ASN A 96 15.77 4.61 -10.32
N PHE A 97 14.86 5.48 -10.77
CA PHE A 97 14.18 5.36 -12.06
C PHE A 97 14.25 6.68 -12.84
N PRO A 98 14.20 6.64 -14.18
CA PRO A 98 14.36 7.82 -15.02
C PRO A 98 13.13 8.75 -15.03
N HIS A 99 12.05 8.44 -14.31
CA HIS A 99 10.84 9.28 -14.26
C HIS A 99 10.88 10.35 -13.16
N TYR A 100 10.03 11.36 -13.32
CA TYR A 100 9.66 12.33 -12.29
C TYR A 100 8.40 11.87 -11.54
N GLN A 101 8.29 12.27 -10.29
CA GLN A 101 7.16 11.88 -9.43
C GLN A 101 6.83 12.96 -8.41
N LEU A 102 5.68 12.85 -7.75
CA LEU A 102 5.40 13.68 -6.58
C LEU A 102 6.47 13.48 -5.49
N VAL A 103 6.70 14.54 -4.71
CA VAL A 103 7.59 14.53 -3.55
C VAL A 103 7.10 13.49 -2.54
N GLY A 104 8.01 12.69 -2.01
CA GLY A 104 7.71 11.65 -1.05
C GLY A 104 8.47 10.36 -1.31
N GLY A 105 8.24 9.38 -0.44
CA GLY A 105 9.01 8.16 -0.44
C GLY A 105 8.36 7.07 0.37
N LYS A 106 9.09 5.97 0.54
CA LYS A 106 8.60 4.86 1.36
C LYS A 106 8.65 5.26 2.83
N TYR A 107 7.74 4.69 3.61
CA TYR A 107 7.93 4.70 5.05
C TYR A 107 9.22 3.95 5.43
N LYS A 108 9.68 4.13 6.67
CA LYS A 108 10.78 3.40 7.28
C LYS A 108 10.25 2.39 8.29
N VAL A 109 10.86 1.21 8.28
CA VAL A 109 10.72 0.21 9.34
C VAL A 109 11.55 0.68 10.51
N LEU A 110 10.90 1.03 11.62
CA LEU A 110 11.59 1.41 12.85
C LEU A 110 12.27 0.17 13.46
N GLU A 111 13.37 0.39 14.19
CA GLU A 111 14.15 -0.69 14.80
C GLU A 111 13.29 -1.61 15.69
N GLY A 112 12.43 -1.03 16.53
CA GLY A 112 11.50 -1.78 17.39
C GLY A 112 10.46 -2.59 16.60
N THR A 113 9.97 -2.05 15.49
CA THR A 113 8.92 -2.67 14.66
C THR A 113 9.42 -3.90 13.89
N ARG A 114 10.73 -3.98 13.61
CA ARG A 114 11.32 -5.02 12.75
C ARG A 114 11.10 -6.42 13.30
N SER A 115 11.33 -6.62 14.60
CA SER A 115 11.14 -7.92 15.27
C SER A 115 9.66 -8.34 15.27
N PHE A 116 8.75 -7.39 15.50
CA PHE A 116 7.31 -7.60 15.43
C PHE A 116 6.87 -8.04 14.03
N LEU A 117 7.35 -7.37 12.98
CA LEU A 117 7.05 -7.72 11.59
C LEU A 117 7.50 -9.13 11.22
N GLN A 118 8.69 -9.52 11.66
CA GLN A 118 9.22 -10.87 11.46
C GLN A 118 8.38 -11.91 12.22
N ASN A 119 8.05 -11.67 13.49
CA ASN A 119 7.34 -12.65 14.31
C ASN A 119 5.85 -12.78 13.94
N GLN A 120 5.16 -11.68 13.65
CA GLN A 120 3.72 -11.70 13.37
C GLN A 120 3.43 -12.01 11.90
N PHE A 121 4.22 -11.43 10.99
CA PHE A 121 3.96 -11.49 9.55
C PHE A 121 4.97 -12.31 8.77
N ASP A 122 5.93 -12.97 9.43
CA ASP A 122 7.06 -13.66 8.78
C ASP A 122 7.76 -12.75 7.77
N ALA A 123 7.81 -11.44 8.02
CA ALA A 123 8.27 -10.45 7.06
C ALA A 123 9.74 -10.66 6.70
N ILE A 124 10.06 -10.51 5.42
CA ILE A 124 11.45 -10.49 4.93
C ILE A 124 11.68 -9.20 4.15
N ASP A 125 12.86 -8.63 4.27
CA ASP A 125 13.27 -7.46 3.51
C ASP A 125 13.26 -7.75 2.00
N ASP A 126 13.07 -6.72 1.18
CA ASP A 126 13.12 -6.83 -0.28
C ASP A 126 14.56 -7.14 -0.76
N PRO A 127 14.87 -8.38 -1.21
CA PRO A 127 16.23 -8.73 -1.62
C PRO A 127 16.61 -8.08 -2.96
N LYS A 128 15.65 -7.48 -3.68
CA LYS A 128 15.85 -6.92 -5.02
C LYS A 128 16.27 -5.45 -5.00
N LEU A 129 16.20 -4.79 -3.85
CA LEU A 129 16.63 -3.41 -3.69
C LEU A 129 17.78 -3.29 -2.67
N PRO A 130 18.76 -2.41 -2.91
CA PRO A 130 19.81 -2.16 -1.94
C PRO A 130 19.21 -1.64 -0.63
N ASN A 131 19.49 -2.32 0.49
CA ASN A 131 19.16 -1.83 1.84
C ASN A 131 20.33 -1.01 2.39
N LYS A 132 20.64 0.11 1.74
CA LYS A 132 21.75 1.01 2.11
C LYS A 132 21.38 2.47 1.86
N ASP A 133 22.13 3.37 2.49
CA ASP A 133 22.00 4.82 2.31
C ASP A 133 20.55 5.28 2.55
N LEU A 134 19.99 6.10 1.64
CA LEU A 134 18.62 6.59 1.71
C LEU A 134 17.56 5.49 1.61
N MET A 135 17.91 4.28 1.15
CA MET A 135 16.99 3.16 1.01
C MET A 135 17.01 2.24 2.23
N LYS A 136 17.88 2.55 3.21
CA LYS A 136 17.97 1.78 4.44
C LYS A 136 16.60 1.75 5.14
N ASP A 137 16.19 0.57 5.57
CA ASP A 137 14.97 0.33 6.33
C ASP A 137 13.68 0.77 5.60
N ASP A 138 13.69 0.89 4.27
CA ASP A 138 12.48 1.14 3.47
C ASP A 138 11.38 0.12 3.80
N PHE A 139 10.13 0.56 3.87
CA PHE A 139 8.94 -0.27 4.05
C PHE A 139 8.59 -1.00 2.74
N ALA A 140 9.56 -1.76 2.23
CA ALA A 140 9.51 -2.65 1.10
C ALA A 140 9.77 -4.08 1.60
N LEU A 141 8.70 -4.81 1.91
CA LEU A 141 8.77 -6.10 2.59
C LEU A 141 7.99 -7.16 1.81
N PHE A 142 8.48 -8.39 1.80
CA PHE A 142 7.68 -9.53 1.38
C PHE A 142 6.97 -10.15 2.58
N ILE A 143 5.68 -10.42 2.44
CA ILE A 143 4.84 -11.06 3.46
C ILE A 143 4.18 -12.32 2.84
N PRO A 144 4.01 -13.44 3.55
CA PRO A 144 3.22 -14.57 3.06
C PRO A 144 1.83 -14.10 2.64
N ALA A 145 1.38 -14.52 1.45
CA ALA A 145 0.12 -14.02 0.90
C ALA A 145 -1.08 -14.32 1.81
N GLY A 146 -1.06 -15.44 2.54
CA GLY A 146 -2.10 -15.78 3.53
C GLY A 146 -2.22 -14.80 4.71
N LYS A 147 -1.20 -13.97 4.99
CA LYS A 147 -1.17 -12.95 6.04
C LYS A 147 -1.40 -11.51 5.50
N ALA A 148 -1.57 -11.35 4.19
CA ALA A 148 -1.65 -10.04 3.51
C ALA A 148 -2.73 -9.10 4.06
N ILE A 149 -3.95 -9.62 4.32
CA ILE A 149 -5.06 -8.80 4.82
C ILE A 149 -4.76 -8.28 6.23
N ASN A 150 -4.31 -9.16 7.12
CA ASN A 150 -3.97 -8.78 8.50
C ASN A 150 -2.82 -7.76 8.53
N PHE A 151 -1.84 -7.94 7.66
CA PHE A 151 -0.73 -6.98 7.52
C PHE A 151 -1.21 -5.60 7.05
N LEU A 152 -2.08 -5.55 6.04
CA LEU A 152 -2.68 -4.28 5.58
C LEU A 152 -3.51 -3.62 6.67
N ASP A 153 -4.28 -4.40 7.44
CA ASP A 153 -5.08 -3.88 8.55
C ASP A 153 -4.20 -3.29 9.64
N TRP A 154 -3.13 -4.00 10.04
CA TRP A 154 -2.14 -3.46 10.98
C TRP A 154 -1.46 -2.20 10.45
N PHE A 155 -0.96 -2.22 9.20
CA PHE A 155 -0.30 -1.05 8.62
C PHE A 155 -1.23 0.17 8.61
N ASN A 156 -2.50 -0.04 8.26
CA ASN A 156 -3.48 1.05 8.18
C ASN A 156 -3.89 1.62 9.54
N LYS A 157 -3.69 0.89 10.65
CA LYS A 157 -3.88 1.43 12.01
C LYS A 157 -2.82 2.47 12.38
N GLY A 158 -1.60 2.34 11.85
CA GLY A 158 -0.50 3.24 12.20
C GLY A 158 0.13 2.98 13.57
N GLU A 159 -0.22 1.87 14.22
CA GLU A 159 0.34 1.48 15.51
C GLU A 159 1.77 0.97 15.33
N ASP A 160 2.71 1.56 16.07
CA ASP A 160 4.10 1.10 16.20
C ASP A 160 4.86 1.02 14.85
N ARG A 161 4.64 2.01 13.97
CA ARG A 161 5.38 2.23 12.73
C ARG A 161 5.69 3.71 12.51
N GLU A 162 6.53 4.05 11.53
CA GLU A 162 6.69 5.45 11.11
C GLU A 162 5.33 6.02 10.66
N ILE A 163 4.94 7.14 11.25
CA ILE A 163 3.74 7.92 10.90
C ILE A 163 4.07 9.36 10.47
N SER A 164 5.31 9.79 10.68
CA SER A 164 5.76 11.12 10.27
C SER A 164 6.05 11.14 8.78
N HIS A 165 5.41 12.07 8.08
CA HIS A 165 5.66 12.30 6.66
C HIS A 165 6.73 13.36 6.40
N TRP A 166 7.16 14.07 7.46
CA TRP A 166 8.07 15.21 7.36
C TRP A 166 9.45 14.84 6.81
N ARG A 167 9.91 13.62 7.10
CA ARG A 167 11.26 13.15 6.74
C ARG A 167 11.53 13.28 5.25
N GLU A 168 10.67 12.72 4.38
CA GLU A 168 10.89 12.76 2.92
C GLU A 168 10.76 14.19 2.38
N PHE A 169 9.82 15.00 2.89
CA PHE A 169 9.73 16.41 2.48
C PHE A 169 11.05 17.15 2.77
N TYR A 170 11.59 16.95 3.98
CA TYR A 170 12.84 17.57 4.40
C TYR A 170 14.04 17.06 3.59
N GLU A 171 14.15 15.74 3.42
CA GLU A 171 15.23 15.08 2.67
C GLU A 171 15.21 15.40 1.18
N GLU A 172 14.05 15.56 0.55
CA GLU A 172 13.97 15.85 -0.89
C GLU A 172 14.05 17.36 -1.19
N LEU A 173 13.38 18.20 -0.39
CA LEU A 173 13.21 19.61 -0.72
C LEU A 173 14.11 20.56 0.06
N ILE A 174 14.52 20.23 1.28
CA ILE A 174 15.28 21.14 2.16
C ILE A 174 16.77 20.81 2.15
N GLU A 175 17.13 19.60 2.60
CA GLU A 175 18.54 19.17 2.69
C GLU A 175 18.98 18.27 1.52
N GLY A 176 18.07 17.99 0.59
CA GLY A 176 18.33 17.12 -0.54
C GLY A 176 19.35 17.66 -1.54
N LYS A 177 19.64 16.84 -2.56
CA LYS A 177 20.64 17.14 -3.60
C LYS A 177 20.48 18.51 -4.25
N ALA A 178 19.24 19.01 -4.35
CA ALA A 178 18.92 20.25 -5.02
C ALA A 178 18.59 21.42 -4.06
N LYS A 179 18.47 21.17 -2.73
CA LYS A 179 18.15 22.17 -1.69
C LYS A 179 17.15 23.23 -2.18
N LEU A 180 15.98 22.75 -2.63
CA LEU A 180 15.02 23.52 -3.41
C LEU A 180 14.32 24.60 -2.59
N LEU A 181 14.14 24.36 -1.29
CA LEU A 181 13.44 25.22 -0.37
C LEU A 181 14.33 25.58 0.82
N ASN A 182 14.14 26.80 1.31
CA ASN A 182 14.88 27.32 2.45
C ASN A 182 14.35 26.73 3.77
N LYS A 183 15.26 26.23 4.61
CA LYS A 183 14.95 25.60 5.91
C LYS A 183 14.31 26.55 6.91
N GLU A 184 14.77 27.80 6.96
CA GLU A 184 14.23 28.81 7.87
C GLU A 184 12.77 29.14 7.55
N LYS A 185 12.37 29.07 6.27
CA LYS A 185 10.97 29.27 5.81
C LYS A 185 10.11 28.01 5.90
N PHE A 186 10.73 26.84 5.92
CA PHE A 186 10.08 25.55 6.11
C PHE A 186 10.59 24.84 7.38
N PRO A 187 10.37 25.41 8.57
CA PRO A 187 10.69 24.73 9.82
C PRO A 187 9.72 23.56 10.10
N TYR A 188 8.52 23.63 9.51
CA TYR A 188 7.50 22.59 9.49
C TYR A 188 6.65 22.72 8.22
N VAL A 189 5.86 21.71 7.90
CA VAL A 189 4.80 21.80 6.88
C VAL A 189 3.52 21.21 7.43
N ASN A 190 2.43 21.97 7.33
CA ASN A 190 1.10 21.44 7.62
C ASN A 190 0.58 20.71 6.39
N TYR A 191 -0.18 19.65 6.60
CA TYR A 191 -0.78 18.89 5.51
C TYR A 191 -2.05 18.18 5.94
N ASN A 192 -2.97 18.02 5.00
CA ASN A 192 -4.14 17.17 5.15
C ASN A 192 -3.84 15.77 4.62
N PHE A 193 -4.16 14.75 5.39
CA PHE A 193 -4.27 13.39 4.87
C PHE A 193 -5.52 13.30 3.98
N LYS A 194 -5.32 13.18 2.66
CA LYS A 194 -6.43 13.14 1.70
C LYS A 194 -7.01 11.76 1.51
N GLY A 195 -6.20 10.73 1.73
CA GLY A 195 -6.64 9.36 1.60
C GLY A 195 -5.50 8.46 1.18
N ARG A 196 -5.87 7.24 0.83
CA ARG A 196 -4.95 6.15 0.56
C ARG A 196 -5.32 5.47 -0.73
N ILE A 197 -4.30 5.21 -1.54
CA ILE A 197 -4.44 4.46 -2.78
C ILE A 197 -3.71 3.15 -2.61
N THR A 198 -4.43 2.04 -2.76
CA THR A 198 -3.86 0.69 -2.71
C THR A 198 -4.11 0.01 -4.04
N THR A 199 -3.07 -0.56 -4.65
CA THR A 199 -3.22 -1.36 -5.86
C THR A 199 -3.90 -2.69 -5.54
N PRO A 200 -4.54 -3.37 -6.51
CA PRO A 200 -4.79 -4.80 -6.36
C PRO A 200 -3.45 -5.55 -6.27
N ILE A 201 -3.52 -6.85 -5.95
CA ILE A 201 -2.37 -7.74 -6.15
C ILE A 201 -2.08 -7.81 -7.64
N LYS A 202 -0.93 -7.29 -8.04
CA LYS A 202 -0.46 -7.30 -9.43
C LYS A 202 0.92 -7.93 -9.51
N ARG A 203 1.38 -8.19 -10.72
CA ARG A 203 2.77 -8.60 -10.96
C ARG A 203 3.63 -7.35 -11.04
N THR A 204 4.81 -7.41 -10.43
CA THR A 204 5.79 -6.33 -10.56
C THR A 204 6.39 -6.38 -11.97
N PRO A 205 6.35 -5.29 -12.76
CA PRO A 205 7.00 -5.26 -14.07
C PRO A 205 8.49 -5.62 -13.99
N GLY A 206 8.94 -6.52 -14.85
CA GLY A 206 10.33 -6.98 -14.91
C GLY A 206 10.76 -7.94 -13.80
N TRP A 207 9.91 -8.22 -12.80
CA TRP A 207 10.27 -9.03 -11.63
C TRP A 207 9.31 -10.21 -11.47
N ASP A 208 9.87 -11.37 -11.12
CA ASP A 208 9.06 -12.55 -10.75
C ASP A 208 8.54 -12.44 -9.31
N CYS A 209 7.56 -11.56 -9.07
CA CYS A 209 6.84 -11.50 -7.81
C CYS A 209 5.45 -10.84 -7.94
N TYR A 210 4.60 -11.15 -6.97
CA TYR A 210 3.37 -10.40 -6.72
C TYR A 210 3.65 -9.19 -5.85
N GLU A 211 2.93 -8.10 -6.08
CA GLU A 211 3.05 -6.87 -5.30
C GLU A 211 1.71 -6.19 -5.01
N ILE A 212 1.72 -5.45 -3.91
CA ILE A 212 0.76 -4.41 -3.55
C ILE A 212 1.54 -3.14 -3.27
N LEU A 213 1.17 -2.06 -3.95
CA LEU A 213 1.69 -0.73 -3.67
C LEU A 213 0.62 0.05 -2.91
N GLN A 214 1.02 0.77 -1.87
CA GLN A 214 0.13 1.63 -1.12
C GLN A 214 0.74 3.02 -0.94
N TYR A 215 -0.06 4.04 -1.25
CA TYR A 215 0.35 5.44 -1.18
C TYR A 215 -0.63 6.22 -0.31
N ASP A 216 -0.11 6.82 0.76
CA ASP A 216 -0.81 7.82 1.55
C ASP A 216 -0.63 9.18 0.86
N ILE A 217 -1.73 9.85 0.51
CA ILE A 217 -1.70 11.09 -0.27
C ILE A 217 -1.93 12.28 0.66
N LEU A 218 -1.01 13.25 0.59
CA LEU A 218 -0.94 14.39 1.50
C LEU A 218 -1.05 15.69 0.70
N ASP A 219 -1.98 16.56 1.08
CA ASP A 219 -2.06 17.91 0.51
C ASP A 219 -1.42 18.89 1.46
N ILE A 220 -0.36 19.58 1.02
CA ILE A 220 0.27 20.59 1.85
C ILE A 220 -0.64 21.80 2.07
N ILE A 221 -0.51 22.42 3.24
CA ILE A 221 -1.18 23.65 3.63
C ILE A 221 -0.08 24.66 3.95
N PRO A 222 0.54 25.25 2.91
CA PRO A 222 1.65 26.16 3.12
C PRO A 222 1.17 27.47 3.76
N THR A 223 1.98 28.01 4.67
CA THR A 223 1.82 29.39 5.17
C THR A 223 1.98 30.40 4.01
N PRO A 224 1.59 31.68 4.18
CA PRO A 224 1.83 32.70 3.15
C PRO A 224 3.30 32.80 2.71
N GLU A 225 4.24 32.70 3.65
CA GLU A 225 5.67 32.73 3.37
C GLU A 225 6.12 31.48 2.57
N GLN A 226 5.69 30.29 2.99
CA GLN A 226 5.98 29.04 2.28
C GLN A 226 5.41 29.04 0.87
N ARG A 227 4.21 29.58 0.70
CA ARG A 227 3.57 29.73 -0.62
C ARG A 227 4.38 30.66 -1.51
N GLN A 228 4.91 31.76 -0.98
CA GLN A 228 5.78 32.66 -1.75
C GLN A 228 7.07 31.97 -2.19
N GLU A 229 7.68 31.16 -1.31
CA GLU A 229 8.89 30.41 -1.65
C GLU A 229 8.62 29.36 -2.74
N LEU A 230 7.49 28.64 -2.66
CA LEU A 230 7.07 27.70 -3.70
C LEU A 230 6.79 28.39 -5.04
N LYS A 231 6.18 29.60 -5.01
CA LYS A 231 5.99 30.42 -6.22
C LYS A 231 7.32 30.83 -6.85
N LYS A 232 8.27 31.32 -6.05
CA LYS A 232 9.62 31.63 -6.52
C LYS A 232 10.32 30.42 -7.13
N LEU A 233 10.13 29.22 -6.56
CA LEU A 233 10.65 27.99 -7.12
C LEU A 233 9.99 27.64 -8.46
N GLN A 234 8.69 27.90 -8.62
CA GLN A 234 7.97 27.73 -9.88
C GLN A 234 8.42 28.73 -10.96
N GLU A 235 8.63 30.00 -10.59
CA GLU A 235 9.10 31.06 -11.48
C GLU A 235 10.51 30.79 -12.03
N LYS A 236 11.37 30.09 -11.28
CA LYS A 236 12.69 29.62 -11.76
C LYS A 236 12.59 28.60 -12.90
N GLY A 237 11.42 28.00 -13.11
CA GLY A 237 11.19 27.01 -14.14
C GLY A 237 11.76 25.62 -13.83
N ASP A 238 11.68 24.76 -14.84
CA ASP A 238 12.06 23.36 -14.76
C ASP A 238 13.57 23.14 -14.74
N THR A 239 14.00 22.08 -14.05
CA THR A 239 15.41 21.66 -14.01
C THR A 239 15.54 20.15 -14.27
N LYS A 240 16.76 19.62 -14.17
CA LYS A 240 16.98 18.16 -14.16
C LYS A 240 16.47 17.48 -12.87
N TYR A 241 16.34 18.20 -11.77
CA TYR A 241 15.99 17.62 -10.46
C TYR A 241 14.52 17.76 -10.11
N TYR A 242 13.85 18.79 -10.61
CA TYR A 242 12.43 19.00 -10.41
C TYR A 242 11.77 19.57 -11.65
N LYS A 243 10.47 19.31 -11.78
CA LYS A 243 9.60 19.74 -12.87
C LYS A 243 8.29 20.28 -12.31
N TRP A 244 7.64 21.17 -13.04
CA TRP A 244 6.28 21.62 -12.77
C TRP A 244 5.33 21.12 -13.85
N ALA A 245 4.49 20.15 -13.48
CA ALA A 245 3.57 19.52 -14.41
C ALA A 245 2.12 19.91 -14.09
N ASP A 246 1.36 20.31 -15.11
CA ASP A 246 -0.09 20.43 -14.96
C ASP A 246 -0.77 19.05 -14.94
N ALA A 247 -2.07 19.05 -14.69
CA ALA A 247 -2.83 17.81 -14.60
C ALA A 247 -2.83 17.02 -15.92
N GLU A 248 -2.83 17.68 -17.07
CA GLU A 248 -2.87 17.01 -18.38
C GLU A 248 -1.59 16.20 -18.62
N LEU A 249 -0.44 16.84 -18.39
CA LEU A 249 0.86 16.20 -18.55
C LEU A 249 0.99 14.99 -17.63
N ILE A 250 0.48 15.09 -16.40
CA ILE A 250 0.43 13.97 -15.45
C ILE A 250 -0.50 12.84 -15.94
N GLN A 251 -1.67 13.15 -16.49
CA GLN A 251 -2.58 12.12 -17.03
C GLN A 251 -1.96 11.33 -18.17
N CYS A 252 -1.14 12.00 -18.98
CA CYS A 252 -0.47 11.46 -20.15
C CYS A 252 0.96 10.99 -19.86
N LEU A 253 1.33 10.87 -18.57
CA LEU A 253 2.62 10.36 -18.11
C LEU A 253 3.84 11.07 -18.71
N GLY A 254 3.70 12.37 -19.02
CA GLY A 254 4.77 13.18 -19.60
C GLY A 254 4.64 13.50 -21.08
N HIS A 255 3.65 12.93 -21.77
CA HIS A 255 3.33 13.29 -23.15
C HIS A 255 2.45 14.54 -23.17
N ASP A 256 2.92 15.63 -23.76
CA ASP A 256 2.15 16.86 -23.92
C ASP A 256 1.34 16.79 -25.23
N ASN A 257 0.01 16.73 -25.13
CA ASN A 257 -0.83 16.66 -26.33
C ASN A 257 -0.90 17.97 -27.11
N ARG A 258 -0.48 19.10 -26.54
CA ARG A 258 -0.47 20.42 -27.17
C ARG A 258 0.69 20.52 -28.16
N THR A 259 1.85 20.00 -27.77
CA THR A 259 3.08 19.97 -28.58
C THR A 259 3.28 18.63 -29.30
N LYS A 260 2.54 17.57 -28.92
CA LYS A 260 2.67 16.20 -29.44
C LYS A 260 4.05 15.58 -29.16
N THR A 261 4.69 15.98 -28.08
CA THR A 261 6.05 15.54 -27.70
C THR A 261 6.07 14.90 -26.32
N GLN A 262 6.98 13.94 -26.13
CA GLN A 262 7.32 13.44 -24.80
C GLN A 262 8.28 14.44 -24.14
N GLU A 263 7.80 15.15 -23.12
CA GLU A 263 8.63 16.15 -22.42
C GLU A 263 9.59 15.48 -21.45
N TYR A 264 9.07 14.56 -20.63
CA TYR A 264 9.82 13.76 -19.66
C TYR A 264 8.92 12.70 -19.04
N ASP A 265 9.47 11.55 -18.66
CA ASP A 265 8.66 10.48 -18.08
C ASP A 265 8.11 10.86 -16.71
N ILE A 266 6.82 10.61 -16.47
CA ILE A 266 6.17 10.76 -15.16
C ILE A 266 5.76 9.38 -14.65
N GLY A 267 6.12 9.07 -13.40
CA GLY A 267 5.79 7.80 -12.77
C GLY A 267 4.27 7.64 -12.63
N ILE A 268 3.73 6.48 -13.04
CA ILE A 268 2.28 6.20 -13.06
C ILE A 268 1.57 6.41 -11.70
N HIS A 269 2.29 6.21 -10.59
CA HIS A 269 1.74 6.45 -9.26
C HIS A 269 1.44 7.94 -8.99
N THR A 270 2.09 8.86 -9.70
CA THR A 270 1.78 10.30 -9.66
C THR A 270 0.39 10.56 -10.24
N LYS A 271 0.05 9.93 -11.37
CA LYS A 271 -1.30 9.98 -11.95
C LYS A 271 -2.33 9.43 -10.97
N TRP A 272 -2.04 8.30 -10.33
CA TRP A 272 -2.93 7.73 -9.31
C TRP A 272 -3.16 8.70 -8.15
N ALA A 273 -2.08 9.29 -7.61
CA ALA A 273 -2.13 10.23 -6.51
C ALA A 273 -2.96 11.49 -6.83
N VAL A 274 -2.76 12.09 -8.02
CA VAL A 274 -3.56 13.23 -8.46
C VAL A 274 -5.04 12.85 -8.59
N ASN A 275 -5.33 11.68 -9.17
CA ASN A 275 -6.70 11.19 -9.37
C ASN A 275 -7.35 10.58 -8.13
N MET A 276 -6.60 10.40 -7.04
CA MET A 276 -7.01 9.65 -5.85
C MET A 276 -7.54 8.23 -6.16
N LYS A 277 -7.04 7.62 -7.25
CA LYS A 277 -7.56 6.36 -7.76
C LYS A 277 -6.49 5.59 -8.52
N TRP A 278 -6.38 4.30 -8.20
CA TRP A 278 -5.56 3.38 -8.99
C TRP A 278 -6.19 3.11 -10.36
N SER A 279 -5.35 3.05 -11.39
CA SER A 279 -5.69 2.59 -12.74
C SER A 279 -4.58 1.68 -13.28
N LYS A 280 -4.93 0.77 -14.19
CA LYS A 280 -3.92 -0.04 -14.91
C LYS A 280 -3.09 0.81 -15.88
N GLU A 281 -3.70 1.90 -16.38
CA GLU A 281 -3.20 2.82 -17.40
C GLU A 281 -3.32 4.28 -16.94
#